data_AF-A0AAV4VSQ8-F1
#
_entry.id   AF-A0AAV4VSQ8-F1
#
_cell.length_a   1.000
_cell.length_b   1.000
_cell.length_c   1.000
_cell.angle_alpha   90.00
_cell.angle_beta   90.00
_cell.angle_gamma   90.00
#
_symmetry.space_group_name_H-M   'P 1'
#
loop_
_entity.id
_entity.type
_entity.pdbx_description
1 polymer ?
#
loop_
_entity_poly.entity_id
_entity_poly.type
_entity_poly.pdbx_seq_one_letter_code
_entity_poly.pdbx_strand_id
1 'polypeptide(L)'
;MNVVKPSKKRKDKKNKLAKAPNLESVHILPNMVPLQIQNSAIHKSGKLHQKSKNTPMKVLILSYFKSSPPRIGDVLSNHPDIFYFNEPLFPFDSTAVKDGEEPVSRRFISEAAEYLTDLFDCKILDSKLGYSEDIVKKMAKKSFTFCTQHQSNVSGCVQQLCKSKPVILSKTIRLYIQDVHAFLTKNRGSAKVIILQQDPRVNLHMRNRRSRTGGTTGSDMFFQGRSLCSRMLHDAQNARRLEGSGHKDFYRIVLYEHFLKNPENILKGILSYIGIDSDNEIVKKLLRSANVYKHIQKVNLNRWEWIPDDDEGLSVDKACTFFYKYSLYNPMMQKPGLVQRSSAVKIQFEKTMPLERTVDLRQPGEIHSSSSLFRRCSIKNTSLKPAFPGSQNKSPDN
;
A
#
# COMPACT_ATOMS: atom_id res chain seq x y z
N MET A 1 12.79 -74.38 -0.88
CA MET A 1 11.71 -73.46 -1.29
C MET A 1 11.20 -72.75 -0.05
N ASN A 2 11.66 -71.51 0.21
CA ASN A 2 11.21 -70.73 1.37
C ASN A 2 10.30 -69.59 0.91
N VAL A 3 9.08 -69.62 1.43
CA VAL A 3 7.97 -68.74 1.11
C VAL A 3 8.20 -67.35 1.73
N VAL A 4 8.29 -66.33 0.88
CA VAL A 4 8.37 -64.92 1.25
C VAL A 4 6.99 -64.46 1.76
N LYS A 5 6.89 -64.04 3.02
CA LYS A 5 5.72 -63.31 3.54
C LYS A 5 5.88 -61.81 3.28
N PRO A 6 4.89 -61.11 2.69
CA PRO A 6 4.96 -59.66 2.51
C PRO A 6 4.62 -58.95 3.82
N SER A 7 5.51 -58.06 4.26
CA SER A 7 5.26 -57.21 5.43
C SER A 7 4.26 -56.10 5.07
N LYS A 8 3.05 -56.20 5.64
CA LYS A 8 2.10 -55.10 5.77
C LYS A 8 2.61 -54.16 6.86
N LYS A 9 2.90 -52.90 6.53
CA LYS A 9 2.76 -51.76 7.47
C LYS A 9 2.56 -50.45 6.70
N ARG A 10 1.31 -50.26 6.27
CA ARG A 10 0.70 -48.96 6.01
C ARG A 10 0.00 -48.56 7.31
N LYS A 11 0.56 -47.62 8.07
CA LYS A 11 -0.11 -46.96 9.20
C LYS A 11 0.28 -45.49 9.24
N ASP A 12 -0.68 -44.66 8.85
CA ASP A 12 -1.06 -43.41 9.50
C ASP A 12 0.04 -42.36 9.75
N LYS A 13 0.38 -41.60 8.71
CA LYS A 13 0.84 -40.20 8.83
C LYS A 13 -0.29 -39.24 8.44
N LYS A 14 -1.40 -39.34 9.15
CA LYS A 14 -2.44 -38.31 9.21
C LYS A 14 -2.46 -37.75 10.62
N ASN A 15 -1.49 -36.90 10.97
CA ASN A 15 -1.68 -35.91 12.02
C ASN A 15 -0.52 -34.91 12.09
N LYS A 16 -0.91 -33.65 12.36
CA LYS A 16 -0.12 -32.42 12.51
C LYS A 16 0.01 -31.56 11.24
N LEU A 17 -1.13 -31.23 10.65
CA LEU A 17 -1.33 -29.85 10.20
C LEU A 17 -1.45 -29.02 11.49
N ALA A 18 -0.40 -28.28 11.86
CA ALA A 18 -0.49 -27.31 12.95
C ALA A 18 -1.64 -26.36 12.62
N LYS A 19 -2.60 -26.23 13.55
CA LYS A 19 -3.73 -25.31 13.39
C LYS A 19 -3.19 -23.93 13.02
N ALA A 20 -3.62 -23.42 11.87
CA ALA A 20 -3.40 -22.03 11.51
C ALA A 20 -3.89 -21.12 12.65
N PRO A 21 -3.24 -19.98 12.91
CA PRO A 21 -3.69 -19.03 13.91
C PRO A 21 -5.18 -18.72 13.70
N ASN A 22 -5.94 -18.73 14.80
CA ASN A 22 -7.38 -18.49 14.79
C ASN A 22 -7.65 -17.07 14.24
N LEU A 23 -8.27 -17.01 13.06
CA LEU A 23 -8.54 -15.79 12.28
C LEU A 23 -9.99 -15.31 12.43
N GLU A 24 -10.74 -15.82 13.43
CA GLU A 24 -12.13 -15.39 13.68
C GLU A 24 -12.28 -13.95 14.20
N SER A 25 -11.18 -13.26 14.51
CA SER A 25 -11.22 -11.83 14.76
C SER A 25 -11.06 -11.04 13.45
N VAL A 26 -12.19 -10.70 12.82
CA VAL A 26 -12.24 -9.62 11.82
C VAL A 26 -11.90 -8.30 12.54
N HIS A 27 -10.61 -8.03 12.70
CA HIS A 27 -10.12 -6.74 13.17
C HIS A 27 -9.97 -5.81 11.97
N ILE A 28 -10.97 -4.97 11.74
CA ILE A 28 -10.70 -3.59 11.34
C ILE A 28 -9.93 -3.03 12.54
N LEU A 29 -8.60 -3.03 12.55
CA LEU A 29 -7.82 -2.66 13.73
C LEU A 29 -8.30 -1.28 14.23
N PRO A 30 -9.04 -1.18 15.36
CA PRO A 30 -8.99 0.07 16.10
C PRO A 30 -7.55 0.19 16.61
N ASN A 31 -7.06 1.42 16.74
CA ASN A 31 -5.69 1.77 17.10
C ASN A 31 -5.05 0.74 18.02
N MET A 32 -3.99 0.08 17.52
CA MET A 32 -3.34 -1.00 18.26
C MET A 32 -2.65 -0.48 19.53
N VAL A 33 -3.41 -0.39 20.61
CA VAL A 33 -2.91 -0.57 21.97
C VAL A 33 -2.95 -2.09 22.25
N PRO A 34 -1.96 -2.66 22.94
CA PRO A 34 -2.05 -4.05 23.41
C PRO A 34 -3.26 -4.18 24.35
N LEU A 35 -4.26 -4.98 23.96
CA LEU A 35 -5.44 -5.27 24.78
C LEU A 35 -5.05 -6.20 25.93
N GLN A 36 -4.95 -5.64 27.14
CA GLN A 36 -5.38 -6.37 28.33
C GLN A 36 -6.91 -6.40 28.32
N ILE A 37 -7.46 -7.59 28.52
CA ILE A 37 -8.88 -7.90 28.53
C ILE A 37 -9.53 -7.19 29.71
N GLN A 38 -10.44 -6.25 29.45
CA GLN A 38 -11.53 -5.94 30.37
C GLN A 38 -12.84 -5.83 29.59
N ASN A 39 -13.76 -6.72 29.96
CA ASN A 39 -15.17 -6.65 29.62
C ASN A 39 -15.79 -5.39 30.23
N SER A 40 -16.66 -4.70 29.47
CA SER A 40 -17.97 -4.15 29.89
C SER A 40 -18.36 -2.91 29.10
N ALA A 41 -19.68 -2.73 28.97
CA ALA A 41 -20.43 -1.53 28.60
C ALA A 41 -20.62 -1.24 27.09
N ILE A 42 -21.72 -1.82 26.58
CA ILE A 42 -22.48 -1.35 25.42
C ILE A 42 -22.96 0.09 25.70
N HIS A 43 -22.30 1.08 25.10
CA HIS A 43 -22.87 2.42 24.98
C HIS A 43 -23.66 2.55 23.67
N LYS A 44 -24.99 2.47 23.79
CA LYS A 44 -25.90 3.09 22.84
C LYS A 44 -25.70 4.61 22.92
N SER A 45 -25.15 5.22 21.89
CA SER A 45 -25.23 6.66 21.67
C SER A 45 -25.83 6.91 20.30
N GLY A 46 -27.16 7.00 20.27
CA GLY A 46 -27.86 7.72 19.23
C GLY A 46 -27.67 9.21 19.44
N LYS A 47 -27.15 9.87 18.41
CA LYS A 47 -27.45 11.26 18.02
C LYS A 47 -26.83 11.48 16.65
N LEU A 48 -27.66 11.39 15.61
CA LEU A 48 -27.33 11.86 14.27
C LEU A 48 -26.88 13.33 14.41
N HIS A 49 -25.59 13.59 14.24
CA HIS A 49 -25.14 14.94 13.97
C HIS A 49 -25.77 15.37 12.66
N GLN A 50 -26.64 16.39 12.73
CA GLN A 50 -27.05 17.17 11.57
C GLN A 50 -25.79 17.65 10.86
N LYS A 51 -25.45 17.01 9.74
CA LYS A 51 -24.28 17.33 8.91
C LYS A 51 -24.53 18.70 8.27
N SER A 52 -23.80 19.71 8.73
CA SER A 52 -23.67 21.00 8.06
C SER A 52 -23.11 20.82 6.64
N LYS A 53 -23.67 21.55 5.66
CA LYS A 53 -23.13 21.85 4.30
C LYS A 53 -22.32 20.74 3.60
N ASN A 54 -22.98 20.03 2.66
CA ASN A 54 -22.53 19.34 1.42
C ASN A 54 -21.01 19.22 1.09
N THR A 55 -20.15 18.91 2.06
CA THR A 55 -18.73 18.64 1.77
C THR A 55 -18.61 17.15 1.45
N PRO A 56 -18.16 16.76 0.25
CA PRO A 56 -18.02 15.35 -0.10
C PRO A 56 -16.99 14.67 0.81
N MET A 57 -17.23 13.40 1.13
CA MET A 57 -16.28 12.56 1.85
C MET A 57 -15.11 12.22 0.92
N LYS A 58 -13.89 12.50 1.35
CA LYS A 58 -12.67 12.26 0.58
C LYS A 58 -11.95 11.05 1.15
N VAL A 59 -11.90 9.96 0.38
CA VAL A 59 -11.36 8.68 0.84
C VAL A 59 -10.09 8.35 0.07
N LEU A 60 -8.98 8.18 0.77
CA LEU A 60 -7.72 7.74 0.18
C LEU A 60 -7.41 6.29 0.56
N ILE A 61 -7.30 5.40 -0.42
CA ILE A 61 -6.75 4.06 -0.23
C ILE A 61 -5.24 4.13 -0.50
N LEU A 62 -4.45 3.94 0.55
CA LEU A 62 -3.01 3.71 0.44
C LEU A 62 -2.76 2.22 0.36
N SER A 63 -2.07 1.77 -0.69
CA SER A 63 -1.52 0.42 -0.76
C SER A 63 -0.04 0.47 -1.11
N TYR A 64 0.66 -0.67 -1.02
CA TYR A 64 2.11 -0.70 -1.20
C TYR A 64 2.51 -1.12 -2.62
N PHE A 65 1.71 -1.99 -3.23
CA PHE A 65 1.85 -2.44 -4.61
C PHE A 65 0.49 -2.48 -5.31
N LYS A 66 0.49 -2.86 -6.59
CA LYS A 66 -0.73 -3.24 -7.30
C LYS A 66 -1.36 -4.46 -6.63
N SER A 67 -2.30 -4.19 -5.73
CA SER A 67 -3.07 -5.20 -4.99
C SER A 67 -3.61 -6.26 -5.93
N SER A 68 -3.56 -7.51 -5.51
CA SER A 68 -4.12 -8.62 -6.28
C SER A 68 -5.62 -8.39 -6.56
N PRO A 69 -6.15 -8.87 -7.70
CA PRO A 69 -7.60 -8.98 -7.88
C PRO A 69 -8.18 -9.88 -6.80
N PRO A 70 -9.44 -9.68 -6.37
CA PRO A 70 -10.26 -8.49 -6.61
C PRO A 70 -9.65 -7.26 -5.92
N ARG A 71 -9.65 -6.11 -6.63
CA ARG A 71 -9.15 -4.85 -6.08
C ARG A 71 -10.28 -4.13 -5.35
N ILE A 72 -10.08 -3.80 -4.08
CA ILE A 72 -11.12 -3.17 -3.24
C ILE A 72 -11.62 -1.84 -3.84
N GLY A 73 -10.74 -1.04 -4.44
CA GLY A 73 -11.14 0.18 -5.14
C GLY A 73 -12.12 -0.06 -6.29
N ASP A 74 -11.92 -1.15 -7.06
CA ASP A 74 -12.84 -1.51 -8.14
C ASP A 74 -14.21 -1.95 -7.59
N VAL A 75 -14.23 -2.71 -6.49
CA VAL A 75 -15.47 -3.11 -5.80
C VAL A 75 -16.26 -1.88 -5.35
N LEU A 76 -15.59 -0.93 -4.69
CA LEU A 76 -16.20 0.31 -4.20
C LEU A 76 -16.68 1.20 -5.35
N SER A 77 -15.96 1.23 -6.48
CA SER A 77 -16.34 2.02 -7.66
C SER A 77 -17.68 1.60 -8.30
N ASN A 78 -18.23 0.45 -7.89
CA ASN A 78 -19.55 -0.01 -8.31
C ASN A 78 -20.70 0.57 -7.48
N HIS A 79 -20.43 1.25 -6.38
CA HIS A 79 -21.45 1.94 -5.61
C HIS A 79 -21.88 3.25 -6.29
N PRO A 80 -23.19 3.55 -6.42
CA PRO A 80 -23.67 4.73 -7.14
C PRO A 80 -23.20 6.06 -6.53
N ASP A 81 -22.90 6.09 -5.24
CA ASP A 81 -22.48 7.29 -4.52
C ASP A 81 -20.96 7.53 -4.46
N ILE A 82 -20.17 6.65 -5.09
CA ILE A 82 -18.70 6.72 -5.08
C ILE A 82 -18.20 7.12 -6.46
N PHE A 83 -17.44 8.21 -6.54
CA PHE A 83 -16.55 8.50 -7.66
C PHE A 83 -15.17 7.91 -7.38
N TYR A 84 -14.52 7.26 -8.34
CA TYR A 84 -13.26 6.54 -8.12
C TYR A 84 -12.13 6.97 -9.06
N PHE A 85 -10.98 7.32 -8.48
CA PHE A 85 -9.69 7.50 -9.15
C PHE A 85 -8.74 6.33 -8.85
N ASN A 86 -8.31 5.61 -9.87
CA ASN A 86 -7.35 4.52 -9.77
C ASN A 86 -5.93 4.99 -10.12
N GLU A 87 -5.03 4.99 -9.14
CA GLU A 87 -3.61 5.31 -9.27
C GLU A 87 -3.33 6.62 -10.01
N PRO A 88 -3.96 7.75 -9.62
CA PRO A 88 -3.83 8.99 -10.38
C PRO A 88 -2.41 9.58 -10.38
N LEU A 89 -1.54 9.14 -9.46
CA LEU A 89 -0.18 9.66 -9.32
C LEU A 89 0.86 8.97 -10.22
N PHE A 90 0.43 8.12 -11.17
CA PHE A 90 1.34 7.50 -12.12
C PHE A 90 2.16 8.50 -12.98
N PRO A 91 1.72 9.76 -13.26
CA PRO A 91 2.57 10.72 -13.97
C PRO A 91 3.81 11.16 -13.19
N PHE A 92 3.82 10.99 -11.86
CA PHE A 92 4.95 11.35 -10.99
C PHE A 92 6.01 10.26 -10.89
N ASP A 93 5.97 9.27 -11.78
CA ASP A 93 6.94 8.20 -11.84
C ASP A 93 8.30 8.73 -12.23
N SER A 94 9.20 8.79 -11.25
CA SER A 94 10.51 9.42 -11.40
C SER A 94 11.47 8.67 -12.32
N THR A 95 11.10 7.51 -12.86
CA THR A 95 11.99 6.67 -13.67
C THR A 95 11.21 5.86 -14.69
N ALA A 96 11.46 6.08 -15.98
CA ALA A 96 11.05 5.21 -17.08
C ALA A 96 11.62 3.76 -16.96
N VAL A 97 12.49 3.51 -15.97
CA VAL A 97 13.33 2.31 -15.84
C VAL A 97 12.99 1.44 -14.61
N LYS A 98 12.17 1.91 -13.66
CA LYS A 98 11.77 1.09 -12.49
C LYS A 98 10.26 0.96 -12.41
N ASP A 99 9.71 -0.15 -12.90
CA ASP A 99 8.40 -0.81 -12.71
C ASP A 99 7.11 -0.01 -12.41
N GLY A 100 7.12 1.31 -12.26
CA GLY A 100 5.98 2.10 -11.81
C GLY A 100 5.39 1.59 -10.49
N GLU A 101 6.23 1.27 -9.50
CA GLU A 101 5.75 0.81 -8.18
C GLU A 101 6.49 1.45 -6.98
N GLU A 102 7.51 2.28 -7.21
CA GLU A 102 8.18 3.03 -6.14
C GLU A 102 7.35 4.27 -5.71
N PRO A 103 7.43 4.70 -4.43
CA PRO A 103 6.86 5.98 -3.99
C PRO A 103 7.35 7.15 -4.84
N VAL A 104 6.54 8.21 -4.91
CA VAL A 104 6.94 9.48 -5.55
C VAL A 104 8.23 9.98 -4.91
N SER A 105 9.18 10.41 -5.74
CA SER A 105 10.42 11.01 -5.26
C SER A 105 10.14 12.20 -4.35
N ARG A 106 10.88 12.34 -3.24
CA ARG A 106 10.70 13.43 -2.27
C ARG A 106 10.63 14.82 -2.90
N ARG A 107 11.34 15.04 -4.02
CA ARG A 107 11.32 16.30 -4.79
C ARG A 107 9.95 16.67 -5.37
N PHE A 108 9.08 15.70 -5.64
CA PHE A 108 7.77 15.90 -6.25
C PHE A 108 6.62 15.67 -5.27
N ILE A 109 6.89 15.42 -3.99
CA ILE A 109 5.82 15.10 -3.02
C ILE A 109 4.85 16.27 -2.83
N SER A 110 5.35 17.50 -2.80
CA SER A 110 4.49 18.68 -2.68
C SER A 110 3.54 18.80 -3.88
N GLU A 111 4.06 18.63 -5.09
CA GLU A 111 3.30 18.70 -6.34
C GLU A 111 2.29 17.55 -6.44
N ALA A 112 2.68 16.32 -6.08
CA ALA A 112 1.80 15.16 -6.05
C ALA A 112 0.68 15.31 -5.01
N ALA A 113 0.94 15.94 -3.86
CA ALA A 113 -0.06 16.20 -2.84
C ALA A 113 -1.06 17.29 -3.26
N GLU A 114 -0.60 18.35 -3.95
CA GLU A 114 -1.47 19.36 -4.55
C GLU A 114 -2.33 18.75 -5.66
N TYR A 115 -1.73 17.95 -6.54
CA TYR A 115 -2.42 17.20 -7.59
C TYR A 115 -3.53 16.30 -7.03
N LEU A 116 -3.23 15.56 -5.97
CA LEU A 116 -4.21 14.72 -5.29
C LEU A 116 -5.34 15.55 -4.66
N THR A 117 -5.02 16.73 -4.13
CA THR A 117 -6.01 17.64 -3.55
C THR A 117 -6.98 18.15 -4.62
N ASP A 118 -6.46 18.57 -5.78
CA ASP A 118 -7.29 19.02 -6.91
C ASP A 118 -8.22 17.91 -7.43
N LEU A 119 -7.77 16.65 -7.44
CA LEU A 119 -8.62 15.51 -7.76
C LEU A 119 -9.76 15.31 -6.78
N PHE A 120 -9.48 15.40 -5.48
CA PHE A 120 -10.52 15.30 -4.45
C PHE A 120 -11.48 16.49 -4.45
N ASP A 121 -11.06 17.63 -5.00
CA ASP A 121 -11.91 18.81 -5.25
C ASP A 121 -12.57 18.77 -6.65
N CYS A 122 -12.39 17.68 -7.40
CA CYS A 122 -12.92 17.48 -8.74
C CYS A 122 -12.57 18.60 -9.74
N LYS A 123 -11.33 19.12 -9.68
CA LYS A 123 -10.80 20.13 -10.61
C LYS A 123 -10.05 19.49 -11.77
N ILE A 124 -10.76 18.71 -12.60
CA ILE A 124 -10.16 17.96 -13.70
C ILE A 124 -9.83 18.87 -14.91
N LEU A 125 -10.56 19.96 -15.11
CA LEU A 125 -10.24 20.94 -16.16
C LEU A 125 -9.34 22.07 -15.64
N ASP A 126 -9.48 22.41 -14.37
CA ASP A 126 -8.89 23.63 -13.77
C ASP A 126 -7.64 23.34 -12.94
N SER A 127 -7.08 22.12 -13.02
CA SER A 127 -5.86 21.79 -12.30
C SER A 127 -4.67 22.51 -12.90
N LYS A 128 -3.84 23.08 -12.03
CA LYS A 128 -2.58 23.75 -12.41
C LYS A 128 -1.64 22.83 -13.18
N LEU A 129 -1.75 21.53 -12.98
CA LEU A 129 -0.86 20.52 -13.56
C LEU A 129 -1.42 19.95 -14.87
N GLY A 130 -2.68 20.28 -15.20
CA GLY A 130 -3.39 19.76 -16.37
C GLY A 130 -3.64 18.25 -16.31
N TYR A 131 -4.76 17.82 -16.87
CA TYR A 131 -5.00 16.40 -17.14
C TYR A 131 -5.20 16.23 -18.63
N SER A 132 -4.31 15.47 -19.29
CA SER A 132 -4.61 15.00 -20.64
C SER A 132 -5.75 13.98 -20.60
N GLU A 133 -6.50 13.85 -21.69
CA GLU A 133 -7.58 12.85 -21.76
C GLU A 133 -7.07 11.44 -21.50
N ASP A 134 -5.84 11.12 -21.91
CA ASP A 134 -5.19 9.83 -21.61
C ASP A 134 -4.97 9.61 -20.12
N ILE A 135 -4.62 10.66 -19.37
CA ILE A 135 -4.50 10.59 -17.91
C ILE A 135 -5.88 10.35 -17.30
N VAL A 136 -6.90 11.13 -17.71
CA VAL A 136 -8.28 10.98 -17.21
C VAL A 136 -8.81 9.58 -17.51
N LYS A 137 -8.59 9.06 -18.72
CA LYS A 137 -8.96 7.69 -19.14
C LYS A 137 -8.33 6.62 -18.26
N LYS A 138 -7.07 6.79 -17.87
CA LYS A 138 -6.35 5.83 -17.01
C LYS A 138 -6.85 5.89 -15.56
N MET A 139 -7.01 7.09 -14.99
CA MET A 139 -7.37 7.23 -13.58
C MET A 139 -8.87 7.09 -13.31
N ALA A 140 -9.75 7.52 -14.22
CA ALA A 140 -11.21 7.53 -14.04
C ALA A 140 -11.91 6.64 -15.07
N LYS A 141 -11.32 5.48 -15.41
CA LYS A 141 -11.73 4.61 -16.52
C LYS A 141 -13.24 4.41 -16.68
N LYS A 142 -13.96 4.08 -15.59
CA LYS A 142 -15.40 3.82 -15.63
C LYS A 142 -16.19 5.06 -16.04
N SER A 143 -15.93 6.20 -15.40
CA SER A 143 -16.56 7.48 -15.70
C SER A 143 -16.17 7.96 -17.10
N PHE A 144 -14.91 7.78 -17.50
CA PHE A 144 -14.45 8.11 -18.84
C PHE A 144 -15.23 7.31 -19.91
N THR A 145 -15.32 5.98 -19.77
CA THR A 145 -16.09 5.13 -20.71
C THR A 145 -17.55 5.56 -20.80
N PHE A 146 -18.19 5.87 -19.67
CA PHE A 146 -19.56 6.40 -19.68
C PHE A 146 -19.63 7.72 -20.45
N CYS A 147 -18.74 8.66 -20.17
CA CYS A 147 -18.74 9.98 -20.80
C CYS A 147 -18.44 9.94 -22.30
N THR A 148 -17.52 9.09 -22.75
CA THR A 148 -17.23 8.90 -24.19
C THR A 148 -18.46 8.43 -24.98
N GLN A 149 -19.39 7.72 -24.33
CA GLN A 149 -20.61 7.23 -24.99
C GLN A 149 -21.73 8.28 -25.05
N HIS A 150 -21.68 9.33 -24.23
CA HIS A 150 -22.82 10.24 -24.03
C HIS A 150 -22.50 11.73 -24.30
N GLN A 151 -21.22 12.13 -24.35
CA GLN A 151 -20.83 13.55 -24.49
C GLN A 151 -19.58 13.71 -25.37
N SER A 152 -19.51 14.85 -26.08
CA SER A 152 -18.33 15.26 -26.86
C SER A 152 -17.20 15.78 -25.96
N ASN A 153 -17.50 16.52 -24.89
CA ASN A 153 -16.51 16.96 -23.90
C ASN A 153 -16.37 15.93 -22.77
N VAL A 154 -15.53 14.93 -22.98
CA VAL A 154 -15.36 13.81 -22.04
C VAL A 154 -14.83 14.29 -20.68
N SER A 155 -13.81 15.15 -20.67
CA SER A 155 -13.22 15.65 -19.42
C SER A 155 -14.20 16.51 -18.60
N GLY A 156 -15.00 17.35 -19.27
CA GLY A 156 -16.08 18.11 -18.63
C GLY A 156 -17.15 17.20 -18.01
N CYS A 157 -17.57 16.16 -18.74
CA CYS A 157 -18.49 15.15 -18.23
C CYS A 157 -17.92 14.43 -16.99
N VAL A 158 -16.67 13.99 -17.03
CA VAL A 158 -16.03 13.30 -15.89
C VAL A 158 -15.93 14.23 -14.67
N GLN A 159 -15.62 15.51 -14.88
CA GLN A 159 -15.62 16.52 -13.81
C GLN A 159 -17.00 16.68 -13.18
N GLN A 160 -18.06 16.78 -13.99
CA GLN A 160 -19.44 16.89 -13.49
C GLN A 160 -19.86 15.66 -12.71
N LEU A 161 -19.54 14.46 -13.22
CA LEU A 161 -19.79 13.21 -12.50
C LEU A 161 -19.06 13.20 -11.16
N CYS A 162 -17.79 13.59 -11.12
CA CYS A 162 -17.03 13.72 -9.87
C CYS A 162 -17.74 14.64 -8.87
N LYS A 163 -18.11 15.85 -9.28
CA LYS A 163 -18.78 16.84 -8.42
C LYS A 163 -20.16 16.38 -7.92
N SER A 164 -20.84 15.50 -8.65
CA SER A 164 -22.15 14.97 -8.26
C SER A 164 -22.12 13.88 -7.19
N LYS A 165 -20.95 13.28 -6.91
CA LYS A 165 -20.86 12.16 -5.96
C LYS A 165 -20.57 12.65 -4.54
N PRO A 166 -21.26 12.11 -3.52
CA PRO A 166 -21.01 12.48 -2.14
C PRO A 166 -19.71 11.86 -1.58
N VAL A 167 -19.16 10.84 -2.23
CA VAL A 167 -17.89 10.23 -1.85
C VAL A 167 -16.93 10.24 -3.03
N ILE A 168 -15.76 10.85 -2.84
CA ILE A 168 -14.66 10.83 -3.79
C ILE A 168 -13.58 9.90 -3.24
N LEU A 169 -13.31 8.82 -3.96
CA LEU A 169 -12.36 7.77 -3.59
C LEU A 169 -11.15 7.84 -4.52
N SER A 170 -9.95 7.78 -3.96
CA SER A 170 -8.72 7.63 -4.74
C SER A 170 -7.88 6.50 -4.17
N LYS A 171 -7.35 5.63 -5.02
CA LYS A 171 -6.38 4.60 -4.62
C LYS A 171 -5.01 4.94 -5.19
N THR A 172 -3.97 4.89 -4.36
CA THR A 172 -2.58 5.08 -4.82
C THR A 172 -1.61 4.16 -4.11
N ILE A 173 -0.52 3.84 -4.80
CA ILE A 173 0.62 3.10 -4.24
C ILE A 173 1.83 3.99 -3.95
N ARG A 174 1.71 5.29 -4.24
CA ARG A 174 2.87 6.17 -4.45
C ARG A 174 3.17 7.13 -3.30
N LEU A 175 2.34 7.14 -2.27
CA LEU A 175 2.49 8.02 -1.12
C LEU A 175 2.66 7.23 0.17
N TYR A 176 3.38 7.83 1.11
CA TYR A 176 3.35 7.46 2.52
C TYR A 176 2.21 8.21 3.23
N ILE A 177 1.76 7.73 4.38
CA ILE A 177 0.74 8.43 5.17
C ILE A 177 1.19 9.83 5.59
N GLN A 178 2.48 10.02 5.84
CA GLN A 178 3.02 11.31 6.24
C GLN A 178 2.95 12.35 5.11
N ASP A 179 2.98 11.89 3.86
CA ASP A 179 2.99 12.76 2.68
C ASP A 179 1.62 13.43 2.48
N VAL A 180 0.56 12.82 3.02
CA VAL A 180 -0.81 13.34 2.96
C VAL A 180 -1.22 14.07 4.23
N HIS A 181 -0.29 14.36 5.14
CA HIS A 181 -0.62 15.05 6.40
C HIS A 181 -1.32 16.39 6.16
N ALA A 182 -0.80 17.23 5.25
CA ALA A 182 -1.41 18.52 4.92
C ALA A 182 -2.83 18.36 4.35
N PHE A 183 -3.04 17.36 3.50
CA PHE A 183 -4.36 17.01 2.98
C PHE A 183 -5.34 16.61 4.09
N LEU A 184 -4.89 15.78 5.05
CA LEU A 184 -5.71 15.36 6.19
C LEU A 184 -6.04 16.50 7.14
N THR A 185 -5.11 17.43 7.34
CA THR A 185 -5.32 18.61 8.18
C THR A 185 -6.31 19.57 7.55
N LYS A 186 -6.18 19.86 6.24
CA LYS A 186 -7.11 20.70 5.49
C LYS A 186 -8.53 20.13 5.46
N ASN A 187 -8.66 18.80 5.41
CA ASN A 187 -9.93 18.10 5.28
C ASN A 187 -10.33 17.36 6.56
N ARG A 188 -10.04 17.95 7.72
CA ARG A 188 -10.32 17.33 9.02
C ARG A 188 -11.84 17.06 9.15
N GLY A 189 -12.20 15.81 9.44
CA GLY A 189 -13.59 15.38 9.57
C GLY A 189 -14.28 14.98 8.26
N SER A 190 -13.73 15.36 7.11
CA SER A 190 -14.25 14.98 5.78
C SER A 190 -13.28 14.11 4.96
N ALA A 191 -12.05 13.90 5.44
CA ALA A 191 -11.10 12.96 4.86
C ALA A 191 -10.93 11.69 5.69
N LYS A 192 -10.87 10.55 4.99
CA LYS A 192 -10.63 9.21 5.55
C LYS A 192 -9.51 8.52 4.76
N VAL A 193 -8.73 7.70 5.44
CA VAL A 193 -7.67 6.87 4.86
C VAL A 193 -7.97 5.41 5.12
N ILE A 194 -7.75 4.57 4.12
CA ILE A 194 -7.74 3.11 4.23
C ILE A 194 -6.33 2.67 3.86
N ILE A 195 -5.60 2.12 4.82
CA ILE A 195 -4.30 1.51 4.60
C ILE A 195 -4.55 0.04 4.27
N LEU A 196 -4.47 -0.30 2.98
CA LEU A 196 -4.65 -1.66 2.49
C LEU A 196 -3.32 -2.41 2.57
N GLN A 197 -3.22 -3.30 3.56
CA GLN A 197 -2.08 -4.17 3.74
C GLN A 197 -2.38 -5.55 3.14
N GLN A 198 -1.37 -6.11 2.49
CA GLN A 198 -1.34 -7.50 2.04
C GLN A 198 -0.01 -8.08 2.54
N ASP A 199 0.03 -9.39 2.75
CA ASP A 199 1.23 -10.10 3.18
C ASP A 199 2.43 -9.70 2.30
N PRO A 200 3.56 -9.27 2.91
CA PRO A 200 4.71 -8.78 2.15
C PRO A 200 5.28 -9.84 1.20
N ARG A 201 5.17 -11.13 1.53
CA ARG A 201 5.64 -12.23 0.68
C ARG A 201 4.82 -12.29 -0.61
N VAL A 202 3.50 -12.15 -0.50
CA VAL A 202 2.59 -12.18 -1.65
C VAL A 202 2.82 -11.00 -2.56
N ASN A 203 2.95 -9.81 -1.97
CA ASN A 203 3.25 -8.58 -2.72
C ASN A 203 4.51 -8.73 -3.58
N LEU A 204 5.60 -9.17 -2.95
CA LEU A 204 6.90 -9.28 -3.63
C LEU A 204 6.94 -10.44 -4.62
N HIS A 205 6.33 -11.57 -4.29
CA HIS A 205 6.23 -12.68 -5.23
C HIS A 205 5.44 -12.30 -6.48
N MET A 206 4.30 -11.62 -6.31
CA MET A 206 3.50 -11.14 -7.44
C MET A 206 4.23 -10.10 -8.28
N ARG A 207 5.05 -9.26 -7.65
CA ARG A 207 5.92 -8.31 -8.35
C ARG A 207 7.02 -9.03 -9.13
N ASN A 208 7.73 -9.96 -8.50
CA ASN A 208 8.78 -10.75 -9.12
C ASN A 208 8.27 -11.48 -10.37
N ARG A 209 7.10 -12.13 -10.30
CA ARG A 209 6.46 -12.79 -11.45
C ARG A 209 6.11 -11.86 -12.61
N ARG A 210 5.96 -10.56 -12.37
CA ARG A 210 5.66 -9.55 -13.40
C ARG A 210 6.91 -8.87 -13.96
N SER A 211 8.06 -9.01 -13.28
CA SER A 211 9.33 -8.48 -13.75
C SER A 211 9.70 -9.13 -15.07
N ARG A 212 9.86 -8.31 -16.12
CA ARG A 212 10.23 -8.77 -17.47
C ARG A 212 11.73 -8.99 -17.64
N THR A 213 12.55 -8.54 -16.69
CA THR A 213 14.02 -8.45 -16.81
C THR A 213 14.76 -9.60 -16.11
N GLY A 214 14.12 -10.77 -15.98
CA GLY A 214 14.66 -11.90 -15.22
C GLY A 214 14.23 -11.87 -13.74
N GLY A 215 14.12 -13.06 -13.13
CA GLY A 215 13.69 -13.21 -11.75
C GLY A 215 14.63 -12.52 -10.76
N THR A 216 14.06 -11.89 -9.73
CA THR A 216 14.83 -11.29 -8.64
C THR A 216 15.52 -12.37 -7.82
N THR A 217 16.77 -12.14 -7.41
CA THR A 217 17.50 -13.07 -6.54
C THR A 217 16.95 -13.08 -5.11
N GLY A 218 17.29 -14.09 -4.30
CA GLY A 218 16.95 -14.09 -2.87
C GLY A 218 17.46 -12.86 -2.10
N SER A 219 18.64 -12.34 -2.46
CA SER A 219 19.17 -11.07 -1.93
C SER A 219 18.30 -9.88 -2.30
N ASP A 220 17.81 -9.80 -3.53
CA ASP A 220 16.90 -8.74 -3.96
C ASP A 220 15.59 -8.81 -3.18
N MET A 221 15.04 -10.01 -2.98
CA MET A 221 13.83 -10.25 -2.20
C MET A 221 14.01 -9.84 -0.73
N PHE A 222 15.18 -10.06 -0.14
CA PHE A 222 15.49 -9.58 1.21
C PHE A 222 15.45 -8.05 1.29
N PHE A 223 16.14 -7.33 0.39
CA PHE A 223 16.17 -5.86 0.43
C PHE A 223 14.81 -5.24 0.11
N GLN A 224 14.10 -5.79 -0.88
CA GLN A 224 12.73 -5.37 -1.20
C GLN A 224 11.77 -5.67 -0.03
N GLY A 225 11.90 -6.84 0.60
CA GLY A 225 11.20 -7.22 1.83
C GLY A 225 11.40 -6.20 2.95
N ARG A 226 12.66 -5.88 3.25
CA ARG A 226 13.02 -4.91 4.28
C ARG A 226 12.41 -3.54 3.99
N SER A 227 12.51 -3.07 2.75
CA SER A 227 11.96 -1.76 2.33
C SER A 227 10.43 -1.73 2.45
N LEU A 228 9.74 -2.75 1.93
CA LEU A 228 8.29 -2.90 2.01
C LEU A 228 7.80 -2.93 3.46
N CYS A 229 8.35 -3.84 4.27
CA CYS A 229 7.95 -4.02 5.66
C CYS A 229 8.26 -2.79 6.51
N SER A 230 9.36 -2.08 6.22
CA SER A 230 9.68 -0.80 6.86
C SER A 230 8.62 0.26 6.53
N ARG A 231 8.26 0.38 5.25
CA ARG A 231 7.20 1.30 4.80
C ARG A 231 5.85 0.96 5.43
N MET A 232 5.45 -0.32 5.45
CA MET A 232 4.19 -0.76 6.05
C MET A 232 4.12 -0.41 7.54
N LEU A 233 5.18 -0.69 8.29
CA LEU A 233 5.28 -0.35 9.71
C LEU A 233 5.24 1.16 9.93
N HIS A 234 6.02 1.89 9.14
CA HIS A 234 6.11 3.34 9.21
C HIS A 234 4.76 4.02 8.96
N ASP A 235 4.00 3.56 7.96
CA ASP A 235 2.66 4.11 7.69
C ASP A 235 1.67 3.78 8.82
N ALA A 236 1.72 2.58 9.40
CA ALA A 236 0.88 2.23 10.54
C ALA A 236 1.20 3.08 11.78
N GLN A 237 2.50 3.26 12.08
CA GLN A 237 2.97 4.06 13.22
C GLN A 237 2.65 5.54 13.05
N ASN A 238 2.86 6.11 11.86
CA ASN A 238 2.51 7.51 11.61
C ASN A 238 1.01 7.75 11.62
N ALA A 239 0.20 6.83 11.08
CA ALA A 239 -1.25 6.94 11.17
C ALA A 239 -1.70 7.03 12.65
N ARG A 240 -1.14 6.17 13.51
CA ARG A 240 -1.38 6.22 14.96
C ARG A 240 -0.93 7.53 15.59
N ARG A 241 0.26 8.03 15.24
CA ARG A 241 0.78 9.30 15.75
C ARG A 241 -0.13 10.48 15.38
N LEU A 242 -0.60 10.51 14.14
CA LEU A 242 -1.53 11.54 13.64
C LEU A 242 -2.89 11.47 14.34
N GLU A 243 -3.34 10.27 14.69
CA GLU A 243 -4.56 10.14 15.46
C GLU A 243 -4.38 10.71 16.89
N GLY A 244 -3.24 10.41 17.52
CA GLY A 244 -2.85 10.95 18.82
C GLY A 244 -2.74 12.48 18.85
N SER A 245 -2.48 13.12 17.70
CA SER A 245 -2.48 14.59 17.57
C SER A 245 -3.87 15.20 17.35
N GLY A 246 -4.93 14.39 17.49
CA GLY A 246 -6.32 14.85 17.49
C GLY A 246 -7.10 14.58 16.21
N HIS A 247 -6.49 14.02 15.16
CA HIS A 247 -7.23 13.55 13.98
C HIS A 247 -7.91 12.23 14.32
N LYS A 248 -9.01 12.23 15.07
CA LYS A 248 -9.67 10.97 15.48
C LYS A 248 -10.38 10.31 14.29
N ASP A 249 -10.39 8.98 14.28
CA ASP A 249 -11.21 8.18 13.35
C ASP A 249 -10.94 8.46 11.86
N PHE A 250 -9.75 8.95 11.50
CA PHE A 250 -9.43 9.30 10.10
C PHE A 250 -8.83 8.15 9.31
N TYR A 251 -8.39 7.05 9.95
CA TYR A 251 -7.79 5.93 9.25
C TYR A 251 -8.33 4.57 9.70
N ARG A 252 -8.23 3.58 8.81
CA ARG A 252 -8.37 2.15 9.09
C ARG A 252 -7.31 1.35 8.36
N ILE A 253 -6.82 0.29 8.99
CA ILE A 253 -5.99 -0.71 8.31
C ILE A 253 -6.90 -1.86 7.91
N VAL A 254 -6.88 -2.22 6.63
CA VAL A 254 -7.62 -3.35 6.07
C VAL A 254 -6.61 -4.38 5.59
N LEU A 255 -6.70 -5.59 6.12
CA LEU A 255 -5.91 -6.72 5.64
C LEU A 255 -6.62 -7.37 4.46
N TYR A 256 -5.91 -7.53 3.35
CA TYR A 256 -6.44 -8.07 2.12
C TYR A 256 -6.92 -9.52 2.28
N GLU A 257 -6.20 -10.33 3.05
CA GLU A 257 -6.51 -11.72 3.34
C GLU A 257 -7.81 -11.84 4.15
N HIS A 258 -8.07 -10.89 5.04
CA HIS A 258 -9.32 -10.84 5.81
C HIS A 258 -10.49 -10.48 4.90
N PHE A 259 -10.29 -9.54 3.97
CA PHE A 259 -11.29 -9.25 2.93
C PHE A 259 -11.61 -10.48 2.09
N LEU A 260 -10.62 -11.27 1.69
CA LEU A 260 -10.88 -12.50 0.94
C LEU A 260 -11.65 -13.54 1.75
N LYS A 261 -11.38 -13.67 3.05
CA LYS A 261 -12.07 -14.64 3.93
C LYS A 261 -13.49 -14.22 4.28
N ASN A 262 -13.73 -12.93 4.46
CA ASN A 262 -15.04 -12.40 4.85
C ASN A 262 -15.39 -11.13 4.06
N PRO A 263 -15.62 -11.25 2.74
CA PRO A 263 -15.75 -10.09 1.87
C PRO A 263 -16.99 -9.25 2.19
N GLU A 264 -18.10 -9.87 2.58
CA GLU A 264 -19.35 -9.17 2.90
C GLU A 264 -19.20 -8.28 4.13
N ASN A 265 -18.71 -8.83 5.25
CA ASN A 265 -18.60 -8.04 6.49
C ASN A 265 -17.51 -6.97 6.38
N ILE A 266 -16.37 -7.28 5.74
CA ILE A 266 -15.30 -6.30 5.55
C ILE A 266 -15.77 -5.17 4.62
N LEU A 267 -16.45 -5.47 3.51
CA LEU A 267 -16.96 -4.45 2.61
C LEU A 267 -18.01 -3.58 3.30
N LYS A 268 -18.95 -4.19 4.05
CA LYS A 268 -19.94 -3.47 4.84
C LYS A 268 -19.29 -2.53 5.86
N GLY A 269 -18.25 -3.00 6.56
CA GLY A 269 -17.47 -2.20 7.48
C GLY A 269 -16.76 -1.02 6.81
N ILE A 270 -16.21 -1.23 5.60
CA ILE A 270 -15.59 -0.15 4.82
C ILE A 270 -16.63 0.90 4.40
N LEU A 271 -17.79 0.47 3.88
CA LEU A 271 -18.87 1.38 3.47
C LEU A 271 -19.37 2.21 4.65
N SER A 272 -19.63 1.56 5.79
CA SER A 272 -20.03 2.24 7.02
C SER A 272 -18.98 3.26 7.48
N TYR A 273 -17.70 2.90 7.44
CA TYR A 273 -16.59 3.78 7.83
C TYR A 273 -16.49 5.05 6.96
N ILE A 274 -16.81 4.96 5.67
CA ILE A 274 -16.84 6.11 4.75
C ILE A 274 -18.20 6.83 4.74
N GLY A 275 -19.12 6.44 5.63
CA GLY A 275 -20.41 7.09 5.82
C GLY A 275 -21.48 6.69 4.81
N ILE A 276 -21.35 5.53 4.18
CA ILE A 276 -22.37 4.92 3.33
C ILE A 276 -23.06 3.82 4.13
N ASP A 277 -24.36 3.98 4.37
CA ASP A 277 -25.18 2.89 4.87
C ASP A 277 -25.51 1.95 3.72
N SER A 278 -25.35 0.64 3.93
CA SER A 278 -25.57 -0.36 2.89
C SER A 278 -26.11 -1.63 3.52
N ASP A 279 -27.25 -2.07 2.99
CA ASP A 279 -27.80 -3.37 3.30
C ASP A 279 -26.94 -4.50 2.69
N ASN A 280 -27.24 -5.73 3.11
CA ASN A 280 -26.48 -6.89 2.67
C ASN A 280 -26.66 -7.19 1.17
N GLU A 281 -27.76 -6.77 0.55
CA GLU A 281 -28.02 -7.05 -0.87
C GLU A 281 -27.22 -6.13 -1.78
N ILE A 282 -27.09 -4.84 -1.43
CA ILE A 282 -26.17 -3.91 -2.10
C ILE A 282 -24.74 -4.44 -1.99
N VAL A 283 -24.30 -4.83 -0.79
CA VAL A 283 -22.96 -5.40 -0.56
C VAL A 283 -22.70 -6.61 -1.46
N LYS A 284 -23.62 -7.59 -1.50
CA LYS A 284 -23.49 -8.75 -2.38
C LYS A 284 -23.47 -8.36 -3.85
N LYS A 285 -24.28 -7.39 -4.29
CA LYS A 285 -24.30 -6.89 -5.67
C LYS A 285 -22.94 -6.28 -6.06
N LEU A 286 -22.33 -5.49 -5.19
CA LEU A 286 -20.99 -4.94 -5.40
C LEU A 286 -19.94 -6.05 -5.55
N LEU A 287 -19.97 -7.05 -4.66
CA LEU A 287 -19.03 -8.18 -4.71
C LEU A 287 -19.20 -9.03 -5.98
N ARG A 288 -20.45 -9.28 -6.41
CA ARG A 288 -20.76 -9.99 -7.66
C ARG A 288 -20.27 -9.22 -8.89
N SER A 289 -20.58 -7.92 -8.98
CA SER A 289 -20.19 -7.09 -10.13
C SER A 289 -18.67 -6.97 -10.30
N ALA A 290 -17.91 -7.07 -9.20
CA ALA A 290 -16.45 -7.09 -9.22
C ALA A 290 -15.84 -8.51 -9.29
N ASN A 291 -16.66 -9.55 -9.53
CA ASN A 291 -16.23 -10.95 -9.62
C ASN A 291 -15.47 -11.48 -8.38
N VAL A 292 -15.75 -10.94 -7.19
CA VAL A 292 -15.03 -11.28 -5.95
C VAL A 292 -15.18 -12.77 -5.62
N TYR A 293 -16.41 -13.31 -5.65
CA TYR A 293 -16.67 -14.72 -5.35
C TYR A 293 -15.96 -15.68 -6.30
N LYS A 294 -15.97 -15.36 -7.60
CA LYS A 294 -15.25 -16.14 -8.62
C LYS A 294 -13.75 -16.15 -8.36
N HIS A 295 -13.19 -15.04 -7.88
CA HIS A 295 -11.79 -14.98 -7.53
C HIS A 295 -11.50 -15.78 -6.25
N ILE A 296 -12.29 -15.61 -5.20
CA ILE A 296 -12.16 -16.37 -3.94
C ILE A 296 -12.21 -17.88 -4.20
N GLN A 297 -13.08 -18.35 -5.10
CA GLN A 297 -13.14 -19.77 -5.48
C GLN A 297 -11.85 -20.26 -6.16
N LYS A 298 -11.18 -19.41 -6.93
CA LYS A 298 -9.91 -19.76 -7.60
C LYS A 298 -8.75 -19.77 -6.63
N VAL A 299 -8.78 -18.89 -5.65
CA VAL A 299 -7.69 -18.73 -4.71
C VAL A 299 -7.97 -19.59 -3.49
N ASN A 300 -7.26 -20.70 -3.36
CA ASN A 300 -7.44 -21.61 -2.24
C ASN A 300 -6.97 -20.96 -0.92
N LEU A 301 -7.87 -20.20 -0.29
CA LEU A 301 -7.60 -19.40 0.92
C LEU A 301 -7.09 -20.24 2.10
N ASN A 302 -7.39 -21.54 2.10
CA ASN A 302 -7.04 -22.45 3.19
C ASN A 302 -5.63 -23.01 3.07
N ARG A 303 -5.02 -22.97 1.88
CA ARG A 303 -3.69 -23.53 1.69
C ARG A 303 -2.57 -22.50 1.74
N TRP A 304 -2.90 -21.21 1.84
CA TRP A 304 -1.90 -20.14 1.70
C TRP A 304 -1.01 -20.37 0.47
N GLU A 305 -1.54 -21.03 -0.57
CA GLU A 305 -0.82 -21.48 -1.78
C GLU A 305 -0.23 -20.30 -2.58
N TRP A 306 -0.55 -19.07 -2.18
CA TRP A 306 0.02 -17.84 -2.72
C TRP A 306 1.27 -17.34 -1.99
N ILE A 307 1.59 -17.86 -0.80
CA ILE A 307 2.84 -17.57 -0.11
C ILE A 307 3.84 -18.60 -0.63
N PRO A 308 4.89 -18.18 -1.35
CA PRO A 308 5.91 -19.12 -1.79
C PRO A 308 6.62 -19.69 -0.57
N ASP A 309 6.53 -21.01 -0.38
CA ASP A 309 7.34 -21.76 0.59
C ASP A 309 8.69 -22.09 -0.06
N ASP A 310 9.37 -21.05 -0.53
CA ASP A 310 10.66 -21.10 -1.21
C ASP A 310 11.67 -20.16 -0.53
N ASP A 311 12.91 -20.18 -1.05
CA ASP A 311 13.99 -19.35 -0.51
C ASP A 311 13.71 -17.84 -0.64
N GLU A 312 12.89 -17.42 -1.60
CA GLU A 312 12.47 -16.03 -1.75
C GLU A 312 11.54 -15.62 -0.60
N GLY A 313 10.54 -16.45 -0.30
CA GLY A 313 9.62 -16.26 0.82
C GLY A 313 10.36 -16.22 2.17
N LEU A 314 11.32 -17.12 2.38
CA LEU A 314 12.17 -17.13 3.58
C LEU A 314 13.07 -15.89 3.67
N SER A 315 13.55 -15.37 2.55
CA SER A 315 14.34 -14.14 2.50
C SER A 315 13.51 -12.92 2.90
N VAL A 316 12.26 -12.85 2.45
CA VAL A 316 11.30 -11.82 2.90
C VAL A 316 11.01 -11.97 4.39
N ASP A 317 10.79 -13.19 4.90
CA ASP A 317 10.52 -13.40 6.33
C ASP A 317 11.67 -12.90 7.21
N LYS A 318 12.92 -13.27 6.86
CA LYS A 318 14.12 -12.79 7.55
C LYS A 318 14.15 -11.26 7.56
N ALA A 319 13.92 -10.64 6.42
CA ALA A 319 13.91 -9.18 6.28
C ALA A 319 12.80 -8.51 7.11
N CYS A 320 11.62 -9.14 7.20
CA CYS A 320 10.42 -8.60 7.82
C CYS A 320 10.23 -9.00 9.29
N THR A 321 11.20 -9.68 9.92
CA THR A 321 11.13 -10.10 11.33
C THR A 321 10.72 -8.97 12.27
N PHE A 322 11.20 -7.75 12.05
CA PHE A 322 10.84 -6.59 12.89
C PHE A 322 9.38 -6.16 12.70
N PHE A 323 8.83 -6.28 11.49
CA PHE A 323 7.46 -5.91 11.14
C PHE A 323 6.44 -6.91 11.70
N TYR A 324 6.76 -8.21 11.70
CA TYR A 324 5.87 -9.24 12.25
C TYR A 324 5.61 -9.06 13.76
N LYS A 325 6.55 -8.46 14.50
CA LYS A 325 6.32 -8.11 15.92
C LYS A 325 5.20 -7.10 16.14
N TYR A 326 4.86 -6.31 15.12
CA TYR A 326 3.89 -5.21 15.21
C TYR A 326 2.72 -5.37 14.23
N SER A 327 2.61 -6.51 13.54
CA SER A 327 1.56 -6.77 12.57
C SER A 327 0.83 -8.09 12.91
N LEU A 328 -0.23 -8.38 12.16
CA LEU A 328 -0.97 -9.64 12.29
C LEU A 328 -0.36 -10.77 11.44
N TYR A 329 0.73 -10.49 10.71
CA TYR A 329 1.43 -11.49 9.91
C TYR A 329 2.47 -12.22 10.76
N ASN A 330 2.57 -13.54 10.55
CA ASN A 330 3.58 -14.37 11.17
C ASN A 330 4.60 -14.84 10.13
N PRO A 331 5.89 -15.00 10.52
CA PRO A 331 6.88 -15.64 9.66
C PRO A 331 6.49 -17.10 9.38
N MET A 332 6.91 -17.65 8.24
CA MET A 332 6.71 -19.05 7.93
C MET A 332 7.46 -19.92 8.94
N MET A 333 6.79 -20.94 9.46
CA MET A 333 7.48 -21.94 10.27
C MET A 333 8.26 -22.87 9.35
N GLN A 334 9.59 -22.81 9.39
CA GLN A 334 10.42 -23.80 8.72
C GLN A 334 10.08 -25.18 9.28
N LYS A 335 9.58 -26.08 8.42
CA LYS A 335 9.36 -27.48 8.81
C LYS A 335 10.73 -28.08 9.14
N PRO A 336 10.96 -28.53 10.38
CA PRO A 336 12.21 -29.20 10.72
C PRO A 336 12.32 -30.46 9.84
N GLY A 337 13.29 -30.49 8.92
CA GLY A 337 13.59 -31.67 8.10
C GLY A 337 13.46 -31.54 6.58
N LEU A 338 13.13 -30.36 6.04
CA LEU A 338 13.04 -30.12 4.58
C LEU A 338 14.09 -29.13 4.05
N VAL A 339 15.17 -28.90 4.81
CA VAL A 339 16.36 -28.21 4.27
C VAL A 339 17.00 -29.13 3.23
N GLN A 340 16.62 -28.96 1.96
CA GLN A 340 17.45 -29.44 0.86
C GLN A 340 18.83 -28.83 1.07
N ARG A 341 19.86 -29.68 1.12
CA ARG A 341 21.26 -29.26 1.18
C ARG A 341 21.58 -28.45 -0.07
N SER A 342 21.32 -27.14 -0.08
CA SER A 342 21.97 -26.24 -1.02
C SER A 342 23.45 -26.21 -0.64
N SER A 343 24.30 -26.60 -1.57
CA SER A 343 25.75 -26.71 -1.45
C SER A 343 26.33 -25.54 -0.65
N ALA A 344 26.91 -25.84 0.51
CA ALA A 344 27.57 -24.86 1.35
C ALA A 344 28.77 -24.26 0.59
N VAL A 345 28.63 -23.03 0.12
CA VAL A 345 29.79 -22.18 -0.20
C VAL A 345 30.40 -21.77 1.14
N LYS A 346 31.49 -22.46 1.52
CA LYS A 346 32.35 -22.07 2.65
C LYS A 346 33.01 -20.74 2.30
N ILE A 347 32.50 -19.64 2.83
CA ILE A 347 33.25 -18.39 2.91
C ILE A 347 34.10 -18.47 4.19
N GLN A 348 35.40 -18.74 4.02
CA GLN A 348 36.38 -18.61 5.09
C GLN A 348 36.64 -17.12 5.33
N PHE A 349 36.33 -16.64 6.53
CA PHE A 349 36.89 -15.39 7.03
C PHE A 349 38.23 -15.69 7.70
N GLU A 350 39.32 -15.26 7.08
CA GLU A 350 40.63 -15.19 7.71
C GLU A 350 40.61 -14.14 8.83
N LYS A 351 41.05 -14.57 10.02
CA LYS A 351 41.32 -13.71 11.17
C LYS A 351 42.81 -13.36 11.20
N THR A 352 43.14 -12.08 11.12
CA THR A 352 44.39 -11.44 11.56
C THR A 352 44.08 -9.95 11.79
N MET A 353 44.55 -9.21 12.78
CA MET A 353 45.26 -9.39 14.05
C MET A 353 45.07 -8.02 14.83
N PRO A 354 45.79 -7.65 15.90
CA PRO A 354 45.22 -7.35 17.22
C PRO A 354 45.13 -5.86 17.65
N LEU A 355 44.46 -5.65 18.80
CA LEU A 355 44.51 -4.45 19.65
C LEU A 355 45.93 -4.22 20.22
N GLU A 356 46.34 -2.94 20.30
CA GLU A 356 46.71 -2.23 21.55
C GLU A 356 47.28 -0.83 21.24
N ARG A 357 46.75 0.21 21.91
CA ARG A 357 47.53 1.27 22.59
C ARG A 357 46.60 2.22 23.36
N THR A 358 46.81 2.23 24.67
CA THR A 358 46.42 3.21 25.69
C THR A 358 47.22 4.52 25.58
N VAL A 359 46.87 5.52 26.42
CA VAL A 359 47.52 6.82 26.77
C VAL A 359 46.71 8.02 26.22
N ASP A 360 46.35 9.10 26.93
CA ASP A 360 46.45 9.54 28.33
C ASP A 360 45.36 10.59 28.59
N LEU A 361 44.97 10.77 29.85
CA LEU A 361 44.12 11.87 30.33
C LEU A 361 45.00 13.08 30.72
N ARG A 362 44.77 14.26 30.11
CA ARG A 362 45.11 15.55 30.73
C ARG A 362 44.00 16.58 30.53
N GLN A 363 43.79 17.33 31.60
CA GLN A 363 42.76 18.37 31.82
C GLN A 363 43.29 19.79 31.46
N PRO A 364 42.50 20.87 31.61
CA PRO A 364 42.33 21.93 30.61
C PRO A 364 43.22 23.16 30.82
N GLY A 365 43.35 23.97 29.76
CA GLY A 365 43.97 25.30 29.78
C GLY A 365 43.36 26.23 28.73
N GLU A 366 43.12 27.46 29.16
CA GLU A 366 42.37 28.54 28.54
C GLU A 366 43.11 29.32 27.41
N ILE A 367 42.28 29.86 26.50
CA ILE A 367 42.33 31.19 25.82
C ILE A 367 43.60 31.60 25.05
N HIS A 368 43.49 31.76 23.72
CA HIS A 368 43.53 33.07 23.06
C HIS A 368 43.17 33.02 21.56
N SER A 369 42.59 34.14 21.15
CA SER A 369 42.16 34.60 19.82
C SER A 369 43.12 34.37 18.65
N SER A 370 42.58 34.01 17.49
CA SER A 370 42.96 34.67 16.23
C SER A 370 41.93 34.43 15.12
N SER A 371 41.58 35.55 14.51
CA SER A 371 40.73 35.78 13.36
C SER A 371 41.22 35.15 12.04
N SER A 372 40.28 35.11 11.08
CA SER A 372 40.46 35.13 9.62
C SER A 372 40.62 33.79 8.89
N LEU A 373 39.58 33.40 8.14
CA LEU A 373 39.59 33.32 6.66
C LEU A 373 38.27 32.70 6.16
N PHE A 374 37.30 33.57 5.88
CA PHE A 374 36.14 33.25 5.07
C PHE A 374 36.59 33.04 3.62
N ARG A 375 36.61 31.80 3.12
CA ARG A 375 36.63 31.53 1.67
C ARG A 375 35.20 31.42 1.16
N ARG A 376 34.79 32.43 0.39
CA ARG A 376 33.59 32.45 -0.44
C ARG A 376 33.71 31.39 -1.54
N CYS A 377 32.86 30.37 -1.52
CA CYS A 377 32.53 29.59 -2.72
C CYS A 377 31.41 30.32 -3.48
N SER A 378 31.78 30.91 -4.61
CA SER A 378 30.86 31.55 -5.55
C SER A 378 30.26 30.48 -6.45
N ILE A 379 28.98 30.18 -6.28
CA ILE A 379 28.22 29.30 -7.19
C ILE A 379 27.63 30.17 -8.29
N LYS A 380 28.10 29.97 -9.52
CA LYS A 380 27.51 30.56 -10.72
C LYS A 380 26.15 29.91 -10.99
N ASN A 381 25.10 30.74 -11.02
CA ASN A 381 23.78 30.40 -11.53
C ASN A 381 23.84 30.12 -13.03
N THR A 382 23.62 28.88 -13.44
CA THR A 382 23.25 28.53 -14.81
C THR A 382 21.77 28.16 -14.84
N SER A 383 20.98 29.08 -15.38
CA SER A 383 19.56 28.90 -15.73
C SER A 383 19.44 27.85 -16.85
N LEU A 384 18.99 26.65 -16.52
CA LEU A 384 18.54 25.65 -17.50
C LEU A 384 17.01 25.71 -17.59
N LYS A 385 16.50 26.31 -18.68
CA LYS A 385 15.11 26.13 -19.14
C LYS A 385 15.00 24.76 -19.82
N PRO A 386 13.97 23.95 -19.54
CA PRO A 386 13.69 22.77 -20.34
C PRO A 386 12.98 23.18 -21.64
N ALA A 387 13.59 22.83 -22.78
CA ALA A 387 13.00 22.94 -24.10
C ALA A 387 12.06 21.74 -24.34
N PHE A 388 10.80 22.02 -24.65
CA PHE A 388 9.86 21.05 -25.24
C PHE A 388 10.04 21.06 -26.77
N PRO A 389 10.04 19.91 -27.46
CA PRO A 389 10.08 19.88 -28.92
C PRO A 389 8.69 20.23 -29.49
N GLY A 390 8.63 21.31 -30.25
CA GLY A 390 7.47 21.71 -31.04
C GLY A 390 7.28 20.79 -32.25
N SER A 391 6.05 20.31 -32.44
CA SER A 391 5.61 19.61 -33.64
C SER A 391 5.43 20.62 -34.78
N GLN A 392 6.16 20.42 -35.88
CA GLN A 392 5.90 21.12 -37.14
C GLN A 392 4.66 20.53 -37.82
N ASN A 393 3.68 21.39 -38.08
CA ASN A 393 2.57 21.13 -39.00
C ASN A 393 3.11 21.11 -40.44
N LYS A 394 2.85 20.02 -41.16
CA LYS A 394 2.88 19.99 -42.63
C LYS A 394 1.45 20.22 -43.14
N SER A 395 1.30 21.24 -43.98
CA SER A 395 0.15 21.42 -44.86
C SER A 395 0.08 20.29 -45.89
N PRO A 396 -1.12 19.90 -46.38
CA PRO A 396 -1.24 19.09 -47.58
C PRO A 396 -1.41 19.98 -48.82
N ASP A 397 -0.61 19.69 -49.84
CA ASP A 397 -0.97 19.91 -51.24
C ASP A 397 -1.69 18.66 -51.77
N ASN A 398 -2.65 18.90 -52.67
CA ASN A 398 -3.59 18.01 -53.39
C ASN A 398 -4.96 17.80 -52.76
#